data_AF-A0A7G2CLU8-F1
#
_entry.id   AF-A0A7G2CLU8-F1
#
_cell.length_a   1.000
_cell.length_b   1.000
_cell.length_c   1.000
_cell.angle_alpha   90.00
_cell.angle_beta   90.00
_cell.angle_gamma   90.00
#
_symmetry.space_group_name_H-M   'P 1'
#
loop_
_entity.id
_entity.type
_entity.pdbx_description
1 polymer ?
#
loop_
_entity_poly.entity_id
_entity_poly.type
_entity_poly.pdbx_seq_one_letter_code
_entity_poly.pdbx_strand_id
1 'polypeptide(L)'
;MDKALEMCSTSHAYDIARQEGIDVRDIKFTTTPEGAVQVMVDAPNATPLQIEQLGNRVQEECPVARMRKTQVSEKQAMKWMRLPDPYDR
;
A
#
# COMPACT_ATOMS: atom_id res chain seq x y z
N MET A 1 -4.90 -14.05 2.34
CA MET A 1 -4.14 -12.95 2.97
C MET A 1 -4.44 -12.90 4.46
N ASP A 2 -3.51 -12.37 5.25
CA ASP A 2 -3.75 -12.01 6.65
C ASP A 2 -4.69 -10.80 6.70
N LYS A 3 -5.97 -11.04 7.03
CA LYS A 3 -6.97 -9.96 7.19
C LYS A 3 -6.53 -8.87 8.17
N ALA A 4 -5.75 -9.23 9.19
CA ALA A 4 -5.18 -8.28 10.14
C ALA A 4 -4.21 -7.30 9.48
N LEU A 5 -3.39 -7.79 8.54
CA LEU A 5 -2.45 -6.98 7.81
C LEU A 5 -3.16 -6.03 6.85
N GLU A 6 -4.18 -6.51 6.13
CA GLU A 6 -4.99 -5.68 5.22
C GLU A 6 -5.69 -4.57 6.01
N MET A 7 -6.32 -4.90 7.14
CA MET A 7 -7.00 -3.94 7.99
C MET A 7 -6.06 -2.89 8.59
N CYS A 8 -4.93 -3.31 9.18
CA CYS A 8 -3.94 -2.38 9.74
C CYS A 8 -3.36 -1.47 8.64
N SER A 9 -2.94 -2.07 7.51
CA SER A 9 -2.35 -1.32 6.39
C SER A 9 -3.35 -0.31 5.81
N THR A 10 -4.61 -0.71 5.65
CA THR A 10 -5.68 0.17 5.14
C THR A 10 -5.94 1.33 6.08
N SER A 11 -6.10 1.05 7.39
CA SER A 11 -6.40 2.09 8.39
C SER A 11 -5.29 3.14 8.46
N HIS A 12 -4.02 2.71 8.50
CA HIS A 12 -2.89 3.64 8.50
C HIS A 12 -2.73 4.37 7.17
N ALA A 13 -2.98 3.70 6.04
CA ALA A 13 -2.90 4.34 4.73
C ALA A 13 -3.89 5.51 4.61
N TYR A 14 -5.13 5.35 5.08
CA TYR A 14 -6.10 6.45 5.08
C TYR A 14 -5.70 7.60 6.01
N ASP A 15 -5.15 7.30 7.18
CA ASP A 15 -4.71 8.32 8.14
C ASP A 15 -3.54 9.15 7.58
N ILE A 16 -2.49 8.48 7.09
CA ILE A 16 -1.32 9.13 6.49
C ILE A 16 -1.71 9.88 5.22
N ALA A 17 -2.55 9.30 4.36
CA ALA A 17 -3.04 9.96 3.15
C ALA A 17 -3.77 11.27 3.49
N ARG A 18 -4.59 11.27 4.54
CA ARG A 18 -5.27 12.47 5.02
C ARG A 18 -4.29 13.53 5.54
N GLN A 19 -3.22 13.11 6.24
CA GLN A 19 -2.18 14.03 6.72
C GLN A 19 -1.37 14.65 5.57
N GLU A 20 -1.08 13.88 4.52
CA GLU A 20 -0.29 14.30 3.36
C GLU A 20 -1.13 15.00 2.27
N GLY A 21 -2.46 15.11 2.46
CA GLY A 21 -3.37 15.70 1.48
C GLY A 21 -3.59 14.84 0.24
N ILE A 22 -3.40 13.53 0.34
CA ILE A 22 -3.62 12.56 -0.74
C ILE A 22 -5.09 12.12 -0.73
N ASP A 23 -5.80 12.38 -1.83
CA ASP A 23 -7.19 11.92 -2.03
C ASP A 23 -7.19 10.42 -2.39
N VAL A 24 -7.16 9.56 -1.37
CA VAL A 24 -7.33 8.11 -1.53
C VAL A 24 -8.81 7.75 -1.54
N ARG A 25 -9.27 7.14 -2.62
CA ARG A 25 -10.65 6.70 -2.80
C ARG A 25 -10.84 5.23 -2.48
N ASP A 26 -9.85 4.41 -2.83
CA ASP A 26 -9.91 2.97 -2.64
C ASP A 26 -8.49 2.37 -2.52
N ILE A 27 -8.37 1.26 -1.78
CA ILE A 27 -7.11 0.52 -1.63
C ILE A 27 -7.41 -0.97 -1.83
N LYS A 28 -6.74 -1.59 -2.80
CA LYS A 28 -6.87 -3.02 -3.12
C LYS A 28 -5.58 -3.77 -2.85
N PHE A 29 -5.69 -4.90 -2.18
CA PHE A 29 -4.57 -5.81 -1.92
C PHE A 29 -4.70 -7.04 -2.81
N THR A 30 -3.68 -7.30 -3.63
CA THR A 30 -3.61 -8.44 -4.53
C THR A 30 -2.31 -9.19 -4.27
N THR A 31 -2.33 -10.50 -4.07
CA THR A 31 -1.10 -11.29 -3.93
C THR A 31 -0.76 -11.90 -5.27
N THR A 32 0.48 -11.70 -5.70
CA THR A 32 1.01 -12.24 -6.95
C THR A 32 1.22 -13.75 -6.81
N PRO A 33 1.28 -14.51 -7.92
CA PRO A 33 1.59 -15.94 -7.88
C PRO A 33 2.97 -16.25 -7.27
N GLU A 34 3.87 -15.28 -7.24
CA GLU A 34 5.19 -15.36 -6.58
C GLU A 34 5.12 -15.15 -5.05
N GLY A 35 3.93 -14.89 -4.50
CA GLY A 35 3.71 -14.69 -3.07
C GLY A 35 4.04 -13.29 -2.56
N ALA A 36 4.24 -12.31 -3.45
CA ALA A 36 4.39 -10.90 -3.09
C ALA A 36 3.01 -10.22 -2.97
N VAL A 37 2.88 -9.22 -2.11
CA VAL A 37 1.63 -8.47 -1.95
C VAL A 37 1.72 -7.16 -2.72
N GLN A 38 0.88 -7.00 -3.74
CA GLN A 38 0.70 -5.77 -4.47
C GLN A 38 -0.45 -4.96 -3.86
N VAL A 39 -0.18 -3.72 -3.49
CA VAL A 39 -1.16 -2.79 -2.96
C VAL A 39 -1.42 -1.74 -4.02
N MET A 40 -2.65 -1.69 -4.53
CA MET A 40 -3.09 -0.73 -5.53
C MET A 40 -3.90 0.35 -4.85
N VAL A 41 -3.47 1.59 -4.96
CA VAL A 41 -4.14 2.74 -4.34
C VAL A 41 -4.82 3.57 -5.43
N ASP A 42 -6.13 3.68 -5.38
CA ASP A 42 -6.91 4.60 -6.21
C ASP A 42 -6.80 6.00 -5.61
N ALA A 43 -5.92 6.81 -6.18
CA ALA A 43 -5.71 8.19 -5.76
C ALA A 43 -5.40 9.05 -6.98
N PRO A 44 -6.43 9.62 -7.64
CA PRO A 44 -6.28 10.26 -8.95
C PRO A 44 -5.36 11.48 -8.92
N ASN A 45 -5.29 12.17 -7.78
CA ASN A 45 -4.46 13.34 -7.58
C ASN A 45 -3.06 13.02 -7.01
N ALA A 46 -2.78 11.75 -6.70
CA ALA A 46 -1.51 11.33 -6.13
C ALA A 46 -0.48 11.03 -7.22
N THR A 47 0.74 11.48 -7.00
CA THR A 47 1.89 11.04 -7.81
C THR A 47 2.31 9.63 -7.40
N PRO A 48 2.95 8.85 -8.30
CA PRO A 48 3.50 7.54 -7.97
C PRO A 48 4.46 7.60 -6.76
N LEU A 49 5.25 8.67 -6.65
CA LEU A 49 6.17 8.89 -5.53
C LEU A 49 5.43 9.05 -4.20
N GLN A 50 4.31 9.77 -4.18
CA GLN A 50 3.48 9.91 -2.98
C GLN A 50 2.87 8.58 -2.53
N ILE A 51 2.46 7.73 -3.46
CA ILE A 51 1.94 6.39 -3.14
C ILE A 51 3.04 5.46 -2.62
N GLU A 52 4.25 5.55 -3.17
CA GLU A 52 5.39 4.80 -2.67
C GLU A 52 5.79 5.26 -1.25
N GLN A 53 5.83 6.56 -1.00
CA GLN A 53 6.09 7.14 0.32
C GLN A 53 5.00 6.76 1.34
N LEU A 54 3.72 6.80 0.93
CA LEU A 54 2.60 6.31 1.73
C LEU A 54 2.83 4.85 2.14
N GLY A 55 3.18 3.99 1.19
CA GLY A 55 3.46 2.58 1.43
C GLY A 55 4.65 2.32 2.35
N ASN A 56 5.70 3.14 2.26
CA ASN A 56 6.83 3.08 3.18
C ASN A 56 6.41 3.47 4.60
N ARG A 57 5.70 4.59 4.77
CA ARG A 57 5.24 5.04 6.09
C ARG A 57 4.26 4.04 6.73
N VAL A 58 3.34 3.47 5.95
CA VAL A 58 2.44 2.40 6.44
C VAL A 58 3.23 1.20 6.94
N GLN A 59 4.29 0.80 6.24
CA GLN A 59 5.15 -0.31 6.66
C GLN A 59 6.00 -0.01 7.90
N GLU A 60 6.34 1.25 8.14
CA GLU A 60 7.04 1.70 9.34
C GLU A 60 6.12 1.78 10.56
N GLU A 61 4.90 2.30 10.37
CA GLU A 61 3.90 2.53 11.41
C GLU A 61 3.13 1.25 11.79
N CYS A 62 2.89 0.33 10.85
CA CYS A 62 2.20 -0.94 11.14
C CYS A 62 3.18 -1.98 11.71
N PRO A 63 3.10 -2.35 13.01
CA PRO A 63 3.98 -3.36 13.60
C PRO A 63 3.83 -4.74 12.93
N VAL A 64 2.65 -5.05 12.40
CA VAL A 64 2.36 -6.30 11.66
C VAL A 64 3.03 -6.29 10.27
N ALA A 65 3.03 -5.13 9.58
CA ALA A 65 3.71 -4.98 8.30
C ALA A 65 5.24 -4.96 8.49
N ARG A 66 5.72 -4.33 9.55
CA ARG A 66 7.13 -4.32 9.97
C ARG A 66 7.64 -5.72 10.31
N MET A 67 6.86 -6.54 11.03
CA MET A 67 7.18 -7.95 11.28
C MET A 67 7.26 -8.76 9.99
N ARG A 68 6.31 -8.58 9.06
CA ARG A 68 6.40 -9.21 7.75
C ARG A 68 7.67 -8.75 7.02
N LYS A 69 7.99 -7.46 6.96
CA LYS A 69 9.23 -6.94 6.34
C LYS A 69 10.51 -7.62 6.87
N THR A 70 10.54 -8.04 8.14
CA THR A 70 11.66 -8.79 8.73
C THR A 70 11.66 -10.30 8.44
N GLN A 71 10.54 -10.86 7.99
CA GLN A 71 10.33 -12.31 7.83
C GLN A 71 10.20 -12.74 6.36
N VAL A 72 9.79 -11.85 5.45
CA VAL A 72 9.78 -12.11 4.01
C VAL A 72 11.09 -11.68 3.37
N SER A 73 11.74 -12.58 2.64
CA SER A 73 12.86 -12.25 1.74
C SER A 73 12.44 -11.12 0.79
N GLU A 74 13.36 -10.24 0.38
CA GLU A 74 13.11 -9.05 -0.47
C GLU A 74 12.18 -9.30 -1.68
N LYS A 75 12.09 -10.54 -2.17
CA LYS A 75 11.17 -10.99 -3.23
C LYS A 75 9.68 -10.98 -2.89
N GLN A 76 9.29 -10.93 -1.62
CA GLN A 76 7.89 -10.95 -1.16
C GLN A 76 7.46 -9.63 -0.49
N ALA A 77 8.22 -8.56 -0.72
CA ALA A 77 7.93 -7.23 -0.22
C ALA A 77 6.56 -6.70 -0.72
N MET A 78 5.92 -5.85 0.08
CA MET A 78 4.70 -5.16 -0.33
C MET A 78 5.02 -4.07 -1.35
N LYS A 79 4.46 -4.19 -2.55
CA LYS A 79 4.65 -3.18 -3.60
C LYS A 79 3.43 -2.27 -3.67
N TRP A 80 3.61 -1.02 -3.27
CA TRP A 80 2.57 0.02 -3.33
C TRP A 80 2.64 0.73 -4.67
N MET A 81 1.55 0.70 -5.43
CA MET A 81 1.46 1.32 -6.74
C MET A 81 0.13 2.06 -6.87
N ARG A 82 0.13 3.17 -7.60
CA ARG A 82 -1.11 3.85 -7.97
C ARG A 82 -1.89 2.95 -8.93
N LEU A 83 -3.21 2.84 -8.72
CA LEU A 83 -4.09 2.23 -9.69
C LEU A 83 -4.08 3.10 -10.97
N PRO A 84 -3.68 2.58 -12.14
CA PRO A 84 -3.70 3.37 -13.36
C PRO A 84 -5.13 3.82 -13.64
N ASP A 85 -5.28 5.11 -13.93
CA ASP A 85 -6.56 5.69 -14.31
C ASP A 85 -7.06 4.94 -15.56
N PRO A 86 -8.32 4.46 -15.61
CA PRO A 86 -8.85 3.83 -16.81
C PRO A 86 -8.99 4.80 -18.01
N TYR A 87 -8.62 6.07 -17.82
CA TYR A 87 -8.80 7.16 -18.77
C TYR A 87 -7.51 7.87 -19.22
N ASP A 88 -6.33 7.29 -18.94
CA ASP A 88 -5.07 7.75 -19.55
C ASP A 88 -4.85 6.96 -20.86
N ARG A 89 -5.45 7.44 -21.96
CA ARG A 89 -5.32 6.86 -23.31
C ARG A 89 -5.15 7.95 -24.36
#